data_AF-A0AAD7N1I4-F1
#
_entry.id   AF-A0AAD7N1I4-F1
#
_cell.length_a   1.000
_cell.length_b   1.000
_cell.length_c   1.000
_cell.angle_alpha   90.00
_cell.angle_beta   90.00
_cell.angle_gamma   90.00
#
_symmetry.space_group_name_H-M   'P 1'
#
loop_
_entity.id
_entity.type
_entity.pdbx_description
1 polymer ?
#
loop_
_entity_poly.entity_id
_entity_poly.type
_entity_poly.pdbx_seq_one_letter_code
_entity_poly.pdbx_strand_id
1 'polypeptide(L)'
;MAPTRSNQPDSQAQTPEPSLPTTGNAAWLPADNKRFLTYLVEHRAEGGDGGNFKPVTHRAAAMHVNEIHKKGGPKTSKSCAQKYASFRKDWLVVDKIKNTSGYHWDDKMGVTVDDAMLGSWEEYVKAFPAAARFRNAGWPYYDLMVPLMPSKAKGGHV
;
A
#
# COMPACT_ATOMS: atom_id res chain seq x y z
N MET A 1 -32.09 -32.98 -54.76
CA MET A 1 -31.49 -31.63 -54.81
C MET A 1 -32.05 -30.84 -53.63
N ALA A 2 -31.22 -30.57 -52.63
CA ALA A 2 -31.55 -29.77 -51.45
C ALA A 2 -30.53 -28.61 -51.39
N PRO A 3 -30.95 -27.35 -51.20
CA PRO A 3 -30.01 -26.25 -51.12
C PRO A 3 -29.50 -26.01 -49.68
N THR A 4 -28.19 -25.89 -49.62
CA THR A 4 -27.31 -25.25 -48.63
C THR A 4 -27.98 -24.27 -47.66
N ARG A 5 -27.89 -24.53 -46.35
CA ARG A 5 -28.12 -23.52 -45.32
C ARG A 5 -26.85 -22.68 -45.16
N SER A 6 -26.85 -21.55 -45.86
CA SER A 6 -25.92 -20.44 -45.68
C SER A 6 -26.11 -19.81 -44.30
N ASN A 7 -25.02 -19.57 -43.57
CA ASN A 7 -25.03 -19.01 -42.23
C ASN A 7 -23.94 -17.92 -42.13
N GLN A 8 -24.34 -16.64 -42.16
CA GLN A 8 -23.66 -15.45 -41.57
C GLN A 8 -24.43 -14.18 -42.01
N PRO A 9 -24.24 -12.98 -41.39
CA PRO A 9 -23.30 -12.62 -40.31
C PRO A 9 -23.95 -11.83 -39.15
N ASP A 10 -23.22 -11.64 -38.06
CA ASP A 10 -23.17 -10.29 -37.49
C ASP A 10 -21.78 -9.99 -36.94
N SER A 11 -21.31 -8.83 -37.38
CA SER A 11 -19.98 -8.31 -37.16
C SER A 11 -19.95 -7.56 -35.84
N GLN A 12 -19.00 -7.88 -34.98
CA GLN A 12 -18.37 -6.83 -34.19
C GLN A 12 -16.88 -7.16 -34.05
N ALA A 13 -16.08 -6.44 -34.83
CA ALA A 13 -14.63 -6.43 -34.72
C ALA A 13 -14.25 -5.90 -33.33
N GLN A 14 -13.73 -6.78 -32.47
CA GLN A 14 -12.95 -6.38 -31.30
C GLN A 14 -11.48 -6.38 -31.71
N THR A 15 -10.90 -5.19 -31.72
CA THR A 15 -9.44 -4.98 -31.72
C THR A 15 -8.85 -5.77 -30.55
N PRO A 16 -7.81 -6.62 -30.75
CA PRO A 16 -7.19 -7.30 -29.63
C PRO A 16 -6.36 -6.29 -28.82
N GLU A 17 -6.88 -5.85 -27.67
CA GLU A 17 -6.02 -5.32 -26.60
C GLU A 17 -5.13 -6.46 -26.09
N PRO A 18 -3.82 -6.23 -25.90
CA PRO A 18 -2.92 -7.26 -25.37
C PRO A 18 -3.32 -7.57 -23.92
N SER A 19 -4.01 -8.69 -23.74
CA SER A 19 -4.43 -9.21 -22.43
C SER A 19 -3.21 -9.59 -21.59
N LEU A 20 -2.92 -8.77 -20.57
CA LEU A 20 -1.98 -9.10 -19.51
C LEU A 20 -2.44 -10.35 -18.72
N PRO A 21 -1.52 -11.15 -18.16
CA PRO A 21 -1.84 -12.45 -17.56
C PRO A 21 -2.72 -12.32 -16.30
N THR A 22 -3.92 -12.89 -16.37
CA THR A 22 -4.98 -12.86 -15.34
C THR A 22 -4.92 -14.06 -14.39
N THR A 23 -3.76 -14.43 -13.87
CA THR A 23 -3.70 -15.57 -12.94
C THR A 23 -2.63 -15.39 -11.86
N GLY A 24 -2.98 -14.63 -10.82
CA GLY A 24 -2.18 -14.55 -9.59
C GLY A 24 -2.55 -13.34 -8.74
N ASN A 25 -2.50 -13.47 -7.41
CA ASN A 25 -2.61 -12.32 -6.52
C ASN A 25 -1.51 -11.29 -6.83
N ALA A 26 -1.83 -10.00 -6.72
CA ALA A 26 -0.85 -8.94 -6.93
C ALA A 26 0.29 -9.06 -5.93
N ALA A 27 1.52 -9.28 -6.42
CA ALA A 27 2.71 -9.24 -5.58
C ALA A 27 3.17 -7.79 -5.44
N TRP A 28 3.53 -7.38 -4.23
CA TRP A 28 3.97 -6.02 -3.91
C TRP A 28 5.44 -6.01 -3.52
N LEU A 29 6.31 -5.80 -4.51
CA LEU A 29 7.75 -5.72 -4.28
C LEU A 29 8.13 -4.37 -3.62
N PRO A 30 9.33 -4.25 -3.02
CA PRO A 30 9.79 -2.97 -2.46
C PRO A 30 9.77 -1.83 -3.49
N ALA A 31 10.11 -2.10 -4.75
CA ALA A 31 10.02 -1.13 -5.83
C ALA A 31 8.57 -0.69 -6.12
N ASP A 32 7.63 -1.64 -6.14
CA ASP A 32 6.20 -1.35 -6.30
C ASP A 32 5.68 -0.47 -5.16
N ASN A 33 6.06 -0.81 -3.91
CA ASN A 33 5.68 -0.08 -2.71
C ASN A 33 6.18 1.37 -2.75
N LYS A 34 7.47 1.56 -3.03
CA LYS A 34 8.07 2.89 -3.12
C LYS A 34 7.39 3.71 -4.20
N ARG A 35 7.23 3.16 -5.39
CA ARG A 35 6.61 3.86 -6.52
C ARG A 35 5.15 4.22 -6.27
N PHE A 36 4.41 3.32 -5.63
CA PHE A 36 3.02 3.56 -5.24
C PHE A 36 2.91 4.72 -4.24
N LEU A 37 3.73 4.72 -3.18
CA LEU A 37 3.69 5.80 -2.19
C LEU A 37 4.18 7.13 -2.77
N THR A 38 5.24 7.14 -3.56
CA THR A 38 5.70 8.35 -4.26
C THR A 38 4.60 8.96 -5.13
N TYR A 39 3.89 8.13 -5.91
CA TYR A 39 2.74 8.59 -6.68
C TYR A 39 1.66 9.24 -5.80
N LEU A 40 1.29 8.60 -4.67
CA LEU A 40 0.31 9.19 -3.76
C LEU A 40 0.78 10.51 -3.13
N VAL A 41 2.08 10.68 -2.89
CA VAL A 41 2.65 11.93 -2.35
C VAL A 41 2.56 13.06 -3.37
N GLU A 42 2.82 12.78 -4.64
CA GLU A 42 2.64 13.73 -5.75
C GLU A 42 1.17 14.12 -5.91
N HIS A 43 0.26 13.15 -5.75
CA HIS A 43 -1.19 13.33 -5.85
C HIS A 43 -1.87 13.60 -4.50
N ARG A 44 -1.14 14.05 -3.46
CA ARG A 44 -1.69 14.20 -2.10
C ARG A 44 -2.88 15.14 -2.01
N ALA A 45 -2.96 16.13 -2.91
CA ALA A 45 -4.07 17.08 -2.99
C ALA A 45 -5.41 16.43 -3.39
N GLU A 46 -5.37 15.22 -3.96
CA GLU A 46 -6.56 14.43 -4.27
C GLU A 46 -7.08 13.64 -3.05
N GLY A 47 -6.32 13.62 -1.96
CA GLY A 47 -6.74 13.04 -0.69
C GLY A 47 -7.83 13.90 -0.04
N GLY A 48 -8.88 13.26 0.48
CA GLY A 48 -9.87 13.95 1.32
C GLY A 48 -9.33 14.25 2.71
N ASP A 49 -10.12 14.96 3.53
CA ASP A 49 -9.71 15.42 4.88
C ASP A 49 -9.20 14.31 5.82
N GLY A 50 -9.59 13.05 5.60
CA GLY A 50 -9.10 11.88 6.34
C GLY A 50 -7.76 11.30 5.83
N GLY A 51 -7.15 11.90 4.80
CA GLY A 51 -6.01 11.35 4.06
C GLY A 51 -6.35 10.10 3.24
N ASN A 52 -7.63 9.88 2.92
CA ASN A 52 -8.08 8.77 2.07
C ASN A 52 -8.20 9.22 0.62
N PHE A 53 -7.91 8.31 -0.31
CA PHE A 53 -7.97 8.56 -1.74
C PHE A 53 -9.23 7.95 -2.36
N LYS A 54 -9.76 8.61 -3.40
CA LYS A 54 -10.91 8.11 -4.17
C LYS A 54 -10.50 6.91 -5.03
N PRO A 55 -11.45 6.04 -5.43
CA PRO A 55 -11.16 4.91 -6.31
C PRO A 55 -10.48 5.30 -7.63
N VAL A 56 -10.72 6.51 -8.14
CA VAL A 56 -10.08 7.05 -9.35
C VAL A 56 -8.57 7.26 -9.17
N THR A 57 -8.15 7.87 -8.06
CA THR A 57 -6.72 8.05 -7.73
C THR A 57 -6.04 6.70 -7.53
N HIS A 58 -6.70 5.74 -6.87
CA HIS A 58 -6.18 4.37 -6.74
C HIS A 58 -6.07 3.64 -8.09
N ARG A 59 -6.99 3.88 -9.03
CA ARG A 59 -6.90 3.33 -10.39
C ARG A 59 -5.72 3.93 -11.15
N ALA A 60 -5.52 5.24 -11.07
CA ALA A 60 -4.39 5.92 -11.70
C ALA A 60 -3.05 5.46 -11.10
N ALA A 61 -2.97 5.33 -9.78
CA ALA A 61 -1.82 4.76 -9.09
C ALA A 61 -1.53 3.31 -9.52
N ALA A 62 -2.57 2.50 -9.72
CA ALA A 62 -2.42 1.13 -10.20
C ALA A 62 -1.85 1.09 -11.62
N MET A 63 -2.36 1.92 -12.54
CA MET A 63 -1.82 2.07 -13.90
C MET A 63 -0.35 2.46 -13.86
N HIS A 64 -0.03 3.48 -13.06
CA HIS A 64 1.34 3.91 -12.85
C HIS A 64 2.17 2.70 -12.40
N VAL A 65 1.94 2.13 -11.20
CA VAL A 65 2.74 1.03 -10.64
C VAL A 65 2.91 -0.16 -11.59
N ASN A 66 1.91 -0.47 -12.42
CA ASN A 66 2.01 -1.57 -13.39
C ASN A 66 3.05 -1.34 -14.50
N GLU A 67 3.48 -0.10 -14.77
CA GLU A 67 4.57 0.20 -15.72
C GLU A 67 5.91 -0.45 -15.34
N ILE A 68 6.14 -0.70 -14.04
CA ILE A 68 7.34 -1.37 -13.53
C ILE A 68 7.07 -2.80 -13.05
N HIS A 69 5.90 -3.36 -13.40
CA HIS A 69 5.46 -4.65 -12.92
C HIS A 69 6.46 -5.76 -13.25
N LYS A 70 6.86 -6.55 -12.25
CA LYS A 70 7.75 -7.71 -12.43
C LYS A 70 7.18 -9.05 -11.97
N LYS A 71 6.17 -9.07 -11.09
CA LYS A 71 5.67 -10.29 -10.43
C LYS A 71 4.20 -10.20 -10.02
N GLY A 72 3.51 -11.33 -10.12
CA GLY A 72 2.12 -11.51 -9.68
C GLY A 72 1.11 -11.00 -10.71
N GLY A 73 -0.16 -10.89 -10.32
CA GLY A 73 -1.17 -10.24 -11.15
C GLY A 73 -1.03 -8.72 -11.17
N PRO A 74 -1.60 -8.03 -12.18
CA PRO A 74 -1.59 -6.57 -12.24
C PRO A 74 -2.23 -5.95 -11.00
N LYS A 75 -1.68 -4.83 -10.57
CA LYS A 75 -2.25 -4.04 -9.48
C LYS A 75 -3.58 -3.47 -9.98
N THR A 76 -4.60 -3.54 -9.13
CA THR A 76 -5.94 -2.97 -9.36
C THR A 76 -6.21 -1.84 -8.38
N SER A 77 -7.20 -0.99 -8.69
CA SER A 77 -7.68 0.04 -7.75
C SER A 77 -8.01 -0.55 -6.37
N LYS A 78 -8.69 -1.72 -6.32
CA LYS A 78 -8.99 -2.43 -5.07
C LYS A 78 -7.73 -2.83 -4.31
N SER A 79 -6.74 -3.44 -4.99
CA SER A 79 -5.49 -3.83 -4.32
C SER A 79 -4.68 -2.63 -3.84
N CYS A 80 -4.70 -1.50 -4.57
CA CYS A 80 -4.05 -0.26 -4.16
C CYS A 80 -4.72 0.34 -2.91
N ALA A 81 -6.05 0.35 -2.86
CA ALA A 81 -6.79 0.81 -1.68
C ALA A 81 -6.46 -0.04 -0.44
N GLN A 82 -6.48 -1.38 -0.58
CA GLN A 82 -6.13 -2.31 0.50
C GLN A 82 -4.67 -2.14 0.95
N LYS A 83 -3.75 -1.96 -0.02
CA LYS A 83 -2.33 -1.74 0.26
C LYS A 83 -2.10 -0.43 1.01
N TYR A 84 -2.75 0.65 0.58
CA TYR A 84 -2.68 1.95 1.27
C TYR A 84 -3.25 1.88 2.70
N ALA A 85 -4.37 1.19 2.90
CA ALA A 85 -4.91 0.95 4.24
C ALA A 85 -3.93 0.18 5.14
N SER A 86 -3.21 -0.80 4.59
CA SER A 86 -2.13 -1.50 5.32
C SER A 86 -0.99 -0.56 5.68
N PHE A 87 -0.54 0.31 4.76
CA PHE A 87 0.52 1.28 5.05
C PHE A 87 0.11 2.28 6.13
N ARG A 88 -1.15 2.74 6.16
CA ARG A 88 -1.65 3.61 7.23
C ARG A 88 -1.62 2.92 8.59
N LYS A 89 -2.01 1.64 8.67
CA LYS A 89 -1.94 0.86 9.91
C LYS A 89 -0.50 0.70 10.37
N ASP A 90 0.40 0.34 9.46
CA ASP A 90 1.83 0.22 9.75
C ASP A 90 2.41 1.56 10.23
N TRP A 91 2.06 2.67 9.57
CA TRP A 91 2.48 4.01 9.99
C TRP A 91 2.04 4.33 11.41
N LEU A 92 0.79 4.05 11.78
CA LEU A 92 0.30 4.29 13.14
C LEU A 92 1.06 3.48 14.19
N VAL A 93 1.42 2.25 13.87
CA VAL A 93 2.22 1.39 14.76
C VAL A 93 3.62 1.99 14.94
N VAL A 94 4.29 2.31 13.83
CA VAL A 94 5.64 2.90 13.85
C VAL A 94 5.65 4.28 14.52
N ASP A 95 4.67 5.12 14.24
CA ASP A 95 4.51 6.43 14.88
C ASP A 95 4.37 6.28 16.40
N LYS A 96 3.56 5.33 16.86
CA LYS A 96 3.44 5.05 18.30
C LYS A 96 4.76 4.56 18.91
N ILE A 97 5.48 3.67 18.22
CA ILE A 97 6.80 3.19 18.67
C ILE A 97 7.78 4.37 18.79
N LYS A 98 7.89 5.21 17.75
CA LYS A 98 8.77 6.40 17.74
C LYS A 98 8.46 7.40 18.85
N ASN A 99 7.19 7.47 19.27
CA ASN A 99 6.74 8.33 20.36
C ASN A 99 6.73 7.64 21.75
N THR A 100 7.17 6.38 21.84
CA THR A 100 7.28 5.66 23.11
C THR A 100 8.71 5.78 23.64
N SER A 101 8.88 6.38 24.81
CA SER A 101 10.19 6.48 25.47
C SER A 101 10.84 5.11 25.67
N GLY A 102 12.15 5.03 25.47
CA GLY A 102 12.93 3.79 25.64
C GLY A 102 13.07 2.95 24.37
N TYR A 103 12.37 3.28 23.28
CA TYR A 103 12.55 2.63 21.99
C TYR A 103 13.28 3.53 21.00
N HIS A 104 14.37 3.04 20.42
CA HIS A 104 14.98 3.66 19.24
C HIS A 104 14.43 3.00 17.98
N TRP A 105 14.07 3.82 17.00
CA TRP A 105 13.56 3.36 15.70
C TRP A 105 14.58 3.64 14.60
N ASP A 106 14.92 2.60 13.85
CA ASP A 106 15.65 2.68 12.59
C ASP A 106 14.75 2.22 11.41
N ASP A 107 14.77 2.94 10.29
CA ASP A 107 13.89 2.62 9.16
C ASP A 107 14.24 1.31 8.44
N LYS A 108 15.47 0.81 8.58
CA LYS A 108 15.94 -0.44 7.96
C LYS A 108 15.87 -1.61 8.93
N MET A 109 16.14 -1.37 10.21
CA MET A 109 16.24 -2.39 11.25
C MET A 109 15.03 -2.42 12.21
N GLY A 110 14.14 -1.43 12.15
CA GLY A 110 12.99 -1.33 13.05
C GLY A 110 13.44 -0.95 14.46
N VAL A 111 12.83 -1.58 15.47
CA VAL A 111 13.34 -1.50 16.84
C VAL A 111 14.39 -2.58 17.01
N THR A 112 15.64 -2.17 17.24
CA THR A 112 16.72 -3.10 17.61
C THR A 112 16.50 -3.55 19.05
N VAL A 113 16.08 -4.81 19.23
CA VAL A 113 15.83 -5.40 20.55
C VAL A 113 16.93 -6.41 20.84
N ASP A 114 17.80 -6.05 21.78
CA ASP A 114 18.80 -6.93 22.38
C ASP A 114 18.25 -7.69 23.61
N ASP A 115 19.08 -8.51 24.24
CA ASP A 115 18.69 -9.32 25.40
C ASP A 115 18.27 -8.46 26.61
N ALA A 116 18.88 -7.28 26.78
CA ALA A 116 18.55 -6.38 27.89
C ALA A 116 17.17 -5.71 27.67
N MET A 117 16.81 -5.45 26.42
CA MET A 117 15.58 -4.78 26.04
C MET A 117 14.39 -5.74 25.84
N LEU A 118 14.67 -7.03 25.66
CA LEU A 118 13.67 -8.06 25.31
C LEU A 118 12.45 -8.06 26.23
N GLY A 119 12.65 -8.03 27.55
CA GLY A 119 11.55 -8.05 28.52
C GLY A 119 10.60 -6.87 28.35
N SER A 120 11.14 -5.65 28.24
CA SER A 120 10.33 -4.45 28.02
C SER A 120 9.58 -4.48 26.67
N TRP A 121 10.20 -5.03 25.63
CA TRP A 121 9.59 -5.17 24.32
C TRP A 121 8.43 -6.18 24.32
N GLU A 122 8.58 -7.31 25.01
CA GLU A 122 7.52 -8.31 25.13
C GLU A 122 6.30 -7.77 25.89
N GLU A 123 6.51 -7.01 26.96
CA GLU A 123 5.43 -6.31 27.67
C GLU A 123 4.72 -5.29 26.76
N TYR A 124 5.49 -4.52 25.99
CA TYR A 124 4.94 -3.58 25.02
C TYR A 124 4.11 -4.28 23.94
N VAL A 125 4.61 -5.37 23.37
CA VAL A 125 3.89 -6.18 22.37
C VAL A 125 2.64 -6.81 22.97
N LYS A 126 2.65 -7.21 24.24
CA LYS A 126 1.45 -7.72 24.92
C LYS A 126 0.35 -6.65 24.99
N ALA A 127 0.71 -5.40 25.25
CA ALA A 127 -0.23 -4.27 25.23
C ALA A 127 -0.56 -3.79 23.80
N PHE A 128 0.34 -4.01 22.84
CA PHE A 128 0.19 -3.57 21.45
C PHE A 128 0.71 -4.61 20.44
N PRO A 129 -0.07 -5.68 20.16
CA PRO A 129 0.39 -6.83 19.39
C PRO A 129 0.86 -6.52 17.96
N ALA A 130 0.32 -5.46 17.35
CA ALA A 130 0.70 -5.03 16.01
C ALA A 130 2.17 -4.58 15.90
N ALA A 131 2.81 -4.22 17.02
CA ALA A 131 4.23 -3.84 17.06
C ALA A 131 5.18 -5.02 16.85
N ALA A 132 4.73 -6.26 17.11
CA ALA A 132 5.60 -7.45 17.10
C ALA A 132 6.42 -7.60 15.82
N ARG A 133 5.81 -7.30 14.66
CA ARG A 133 6.45 -7.42 13.33
C ARG A 133 7.55 -6.39 13.06
N PHE A 134 7.75 -5.42 13.95
CA PHE A 134 8.78 -4.39 13.81
C PHE A 134 9.97 -4.58 14.75
N ARG A 135 10.02 -5.72 15.45
CA ARG A 135 11.22 -6.18 16.15
C ARG A 135 12.27 -6.58 15.13
N ASN A 136 13.43 -5.92 15.12
CA ASN A 136 14.55 -6.19 14.22
C ASN A 136 14.13 -6.23 12.73
N ALA A 137 13.04 -5.55 12.38
CA ALA A 137 12.48 -5.50 11.04
C ALA A 137 12.02 -4.07 10.72
N GLY A 138 12.76 -3.40 9.85
CA GLY A 138 12.47 -2.03 9.46
C GLY A 138 11.27 -1.89 8.53
N TRP A 139 10.88 -0.64 8.35
CA TRP A 139 9.80 -0.25 7.46
C TRP A 139 10.15 1.10 6.82
N PRO A 140 10.88 1.07 5.67
CA PRO A 140 11.48 2.26 5.06
C PRO A 140 10.47 3.08 4.26
N TYR A 141 9.26 3.24 4.81
CA TYR A 141 8.14 3.94 4.20
C TYR A 141 7.54 4.99 5.16
N TYR A 142 8.08 5.14 6.37
CA TYR A 142 7.58 6.08 7.36
C TYR A 142 7.53 7.52 6.82
N ASP A 143 8.65 8.01 6.29
CA ASP A 143 8.75 9.37 5.76
C ASP A 143 7.86 9.62 4.53
N LEU A 144 7.69 8.60 3.67
CA LEU A 144 6.77 8.69 2.54
C LEU A 144 5.30 8.76 2.97
N MET A 145 4.98 8.21 4.15
CA MET A 145 3.63 8.22 4.70
C MET A 145 3.30 9.50 5.46
N VAL A 146 4.27 10.17 6.07
CA VAL A 146 4.07 11.44 6.80
C VAL A 146 3.21 12.47 6.03
N PRO A 147 3.51 12.82 4.76
CA PRO A 147 2.70 13.81 4.02
C PRO A 147 1.32 13.29 3.58
N LEU A 148 1.04 11.98 3.71
CA LEU A 148 -0.23 11.34 3.36
C LEU A 148 -1.17 11.20 4.56
N MET A 149 -0.63 11.34 5.77
CA MET A 149 -1.42 11.27 6.98
C MET A 149 -2.20 12.57 7.19
N PRO A 150 -3.45 12.48 7.68
CA PRO A 150 -4.20 13.67 8.05
C PRO A 150 -3.38 14.46 9.06
N SER A 151 -3.18 15.75 8.80
CA SER A 151 -2.54 16.63 9.77
C SER A 151 -3.33 16.55 11.07
N LYS A 152 -2.64 16.31 12.20
CA LYS A 152 -3.22 16.56 13.52
C LYS A 152 -3.43 18.07 13.58
N ALA A 153 -4.56 18.57 13.09
CA ALA A 153 -4.98 19.92 13.35
C ALA A 153 -4.99 20.06 14.88
N LYS A 154 -4.00 20.78 15.42
CA LYS A 154 -3.97 21.15 16.83
C LYS A 154 -5.24 21.97 17.04
N GLY A 155 -6.25 21.35 17.64
CA GLY A 155 -7.42 22.08 18.11
C GLY A 155 -6.92 23.17 19.05
N GLY A 156 -7.07 24.42 18.63
CA GLY A 156 -6.88 25.56 19.51
C GLY A 156 -7.89 25.44 20.63
N HIS A 157 -7.41 25.28 21.85
CA HIS A 157 -8.24 25.53 23.02
C HIS A 157 -8.26 27.05 23.19
N VAL A 158 -9.43 27.66 22.97
CA VAL A 158 -9.77 29.00 23.46
C VAL A 158 -10.09 28.89 24.95
#